data_AF-A0AAV5YZN0-F1
#
_entry.id   AF-A0AAV5YZN0-F1
#
_cell.length_a   1.000
_cell.length_b   1.000
_cell.length_c   1.000
_cell.angle_alpha   90.00
_cell.angle_beta   90.00
_cell.angle_gamma   90.00
#
_symmetry.space_group_name_H-M   'P 1'
#
loop_
_entity.id
_entity.type
_entity.pdbx_description
1 polymer ?
#
loop_
_entity_poly.entity_id
_entity_poly.type
_entity_poly.pdbx_seq_one_letter_code
_entity_poly.pdbx_strand_id
1 'polypeptide(L)'
;MRSRRGLVVPAVAALLLAGCASYRLEPLAANHPAHPDAPVASERPPSQTLAYTQSDIPSGRPVSPVAAAPHGEHQSRQAEGGASQTVVGEGEVVATVPNASQIVVEHGEIKGFMEAMTMGYRADPPSLLAGLKPGDKIRFTIDVQRRTITVIEKVK
;
A
#
# COMPACT_ATOMS: atom_id res chain seq x y z
N MET A 1 -17.89 -84.76 6.98
CA MET A 1 -16.79 -84.08 7.70
C MET A 1 -16.33 -82.90 6.86
N ARG A 2 -16.18 -81.73 7.51
CA ARG A 2 -15.84 -80.42 6.92
C ARG A 2 -14.58 -80.48 6.06
N SER A 3 -14.57 -79.76 4.94
CA SER A 3 -13.30 -79.19 4.46
C SER A 3 -13.53 -77.87 3.71
N ARG A 4 -13.04 -76.80 4.33
CA ARG A 4 -12.96 -75.41 3.86
C ARG A 4 -11.71 -75.25 3.00
N ARG A 5 -11.80 -74.73 1.77
CA ARG A 5 -10.73 -74.02 1.03
C ARG A 5 -11.42 -73.25 -0.12
N GLY A 6 -11.26 -71.96 -0.38
CA GLY A 6 -10.44 -70.88 0.17
C GLY A 6 -10.62 -69.73 -0.82
N LEU A 7 -11.33 -68.67 -0.43
CA LEU A 7 -11.52 -67.47 -1.23
C LEU A 7 -10.23 -66.66 -1.16
N VAL A 8 -9.42 -66.68 -2.22
CA VAL A 8 -8.20 -65.87 -2.32
C VAL A 8 -8.55 -64.60 -3.07
N VAL A 9 -8.73 -63.52 -2.31
CA VAL A 9 -8.81 -62.15 -2.84
C VAL A 9 -7.38 -61.63 -2.96
N PRO A 10 -6.88 -61.26 -4.15
CA PRO A 10 -5.60 -60.55 -4.23
C PRO A 10 -5.79 -59.09 -3.80
N ALA A 11 -5.29 -58.79 -2.61
CA ALA A 11 -5.07 -57.44 -2.12
C ALA A 11 -4.01 -56.75 -2.99
N VAL A 12 -4.42 -55.80 -3.83
CA VAL A 12 -3.50 -54.88 -4.49
C VAL A 12 -3.35 -53.67 -3.58
N ALA A 13 -2.40 -53.79 -2.65
CA ALA A 13 -1.83 -52.64 -1.95
C ALA A 13 -0.86 -51.96 -2.92
N ALA A 14 -1.15 -50.73 -3.34
CA ALA A 14 -0.26 -49.95 -4.19
C ALA A 14 -0.17 -48.49 -3.71
N LEU A 15 1.03 -48.20 -3.20
CA LEU A 15 1.77 -46.94 -3.25
C LEU A 15 1.22 -45.69 -2.54
N LEU A 16 1.62 -45.60 -1.27
CA LEU A 16 2.25 -44.45 -0.60
C LEU A 16 2.42 -43.16 -1.42
N LEU A 17 1.52 -42.19 -1.21
CA LEU A 17 1.75 -40.78 -1.49
C LEU A 17 2.42 -40.12 -0.26
N ALA A 18 3.75 -40.15 -0.22
CA ALA A 18 4.55 -39.39 0.75
C ALA A 18 5.44 -38.39 0.01
N GLY A 19 4.81 -37.37 -0.56
CA GLY A 19 5.48 -36.21 -1.15
C GLY A 19 5.55 -35.04 -0.18
N CYS A 20 6.18 -35.20 0.98
CA CYS A 20 6.55 -34.05 1.80
C CYS A 20 7.78 -33.40 1.17
N ALA A 21 7.59 -32.31 0.44
CA ALA A 21 8.67 -31.42 0.05
C ALA A 21 9.33 -30.92 1.34
N SER A 22 10.44 -31.54 1.72
CA SER A 22 11.27 -31.08 2.82
C SER A 22 11.90 -29.77 2.37
N TYR A 23 11.34 -28.66 2.83
CA TYR A 23 11.87 -27.33 2.59
C TYR A 23 13.19 -27.21 3.35
N ARG A 24 14.29 -27.66 2.73
CA ARG A 24 15.64 -27.48 3.28
C ARG A 24 16.06 -26.06 2.95
N LEU A 25 16.07 -25.20 3.96
CA LEU A 25 16.62 -23.86 3.84
C LEU A 25 18.10 -24.00 3.45
N GLU A 26 18.48 -23.38 2.34
CA GLU A 26 19.88 -23.24 1.95
C GLU A 26 20.64 -22.55 3.10
N PRO A 27 21.80 -23.09 3.55
CA PRO A 27 22.55 -22.44 4.61
C PRO A 27 22.95 -21.03 4.17
N LEU A 28 22.72 -20.06 5.06
CA LEU A 28 23.12 -18.67 4.86
C LEU A 28 24.62 -18.65 4.55
N ALA A 29 25.03 -17.99 3.47
CA ALA A 29 26.43 -17.84 3.15
C ALA A 29 27.17 -17.12 4.29
N ALA A 30 28.41 -17.49 4.57
CA ALA A 30 29.22 -16.93 5.68
C ALA A 30 29.39 -15.39 5.64
N ASN A 31 29.19 -14.77 4.47
CA ASN A 31 29.23 -13.31 4.30
C ASN A 31 27.88 -12.62 4.59
N HIS A 32 26.84 -13.37 4.96
CA HIS A 32 25.54 -12.81 5.26
C HIS A 32 25.53 -12.22 6.69
N PRO A 33 25.05 -10.98 6.92
CA PRO A 33 25.11 -10.32 8.22
C PRO A 33 24.39 -11.05 9.37
N ALA A 34 23.47 -11.96 9.06
CA ALA A 34 22.76 -12.79 10.03
C ALA A 34 23.41 -14.18 10.24
N HIS A 35 24.57 -14.46 9.64
CA HIS A 35 25.32 -15.69 9.88
C HIS A 35 25.96 -15.66 11.29
N PRO A 36 25.93 -16.75 12.07
CA PRO A 36 26.45 -16.77 13.45
C PRO A 36 27.94 -16.42 13.55
N ASP A 37 28.74 -16.82 12.56
CA ASP A 37 30.16 -16.47 12.43
C ASP A 37 30.44 -15.21 11.60
N ALA A 38 29.42 -14.40 11.25
CA ALA A 38 29.65 -13.18 10.50
C ALA A 38 30.51 -12.20 11.34
N PRO A 39 31.50 -11.52 10.73
CA PRO A 39 32.22 -10.46 11.43
C PRO A 39 31.21 -9.37 11.83
N VAL A 40 31.25 -8.97 13.10
CA VAL A 40 30.40 -7.90 13.65
C VAL A 40 30.59 -6.66 12.79
N ALA A 41 29.49 -6.15 12.21
CA ALA A 41 29.51 -4.91 11.46
C ALA A 41 30.06 -3.80 12.38
N SER A 42 31.10 -3.08 11.93
CA SER A 42 31.63 -1.96 12.70
C SER A 42 30.52 -0.98 13.05
N GLU A 43 30.43 -0.60 14.32
CA GLU A 43 29.53 0.42 14.82
C GLU A 43 29.71 1.70 14.00
N ARG A 44 28.69 2.02 13.19
CA ARG A 44 28.65 3.29 12.48
C ARG A 44 28.41 4.38 13.54
N PRO A 45 29.08 5.54 13.43
CA PRO A 45 28.80 6.65 14.32
C PRO A 45 27.31 7.01 14.26
N PRO A 46 26.69 7.41 15.38
CA PRO A 46 25.27 7.73 15.41
C PRO A 46 24.97 8.86 14.41
N SER A 47 23.95 8.65 13.59
CA SER A 47 23.47 9.64 12.62
C SER A 47 23.08 10.94 13.34
N GLN A 48 23.79 12.04 13.05
CA GLN A 48 23.54 13.36 13.67
C GLN A 48 22.39 14.14 13.00
N THR A 49 21.69 13.56 12.03
CA THR A 49 20.71 14.27 11.19
C THR A 49 19.36 14.55 11.88
N LEU A 50 19.15 14.08 13.11
CA LEU A 50 17.88 14.25 13.84
C LEU A 50 18.02 15.06 15.15
N ALA A 51 18.90 16.05 15.21
CA ALA A 51 18.88 17.02 16.29
C ALA A 51 17.89 18.15 15.95
N TYR A 52 16.65 18.03 16.42
CA TYR A 52 15.69 19.15 16.41
C TYR A 52 16.27 20.26 17.30
N THR A 53 16.58 21.42 16.75
CA THR A 53 17.12 22.51 17.54
C THR A 53 15.99 23.29 18.20
N GLN A 54 16.27 24.02 19.28
CA GLN A 54 15.30 24.90 19.94
C GLN A 54 14.64 25.90 18.96
N SER A 55 15.33 26.23 17.86
CA SER A 55 14.84 27.09 16.79
C SER A 55 13.76 26.46 15.92
N ASP A 56 13.67 25.13 15.89
CA ASP A 56 12.67 24.39 15.12
C ASP A 56 11.33 24.28 15.88
N ILE A 57 11.27 24.62 17.16
CA ILE A 57 10.03 24.56 17.96
C ILE A 57 9.23 25.85 17.71
N PRO A 58 8.07 25.79 17.02
CA PRO A 58 7.24 26.98 16.86
C PRO A 58 6.80 27.48 18.23
N SER A 59 7.29 28.65 18.62
CA SER A 59 6.95 29.30 19.88
C SER A 59 5.45 29.56 19.90
N GLY A 60 4.72 28.87 20.78
CA GLY A 60 3.30 29.10 21.03
C GLY A 60 3.08 30.47 21.67
N ARG A 61 3.10 31.53 20.87
CA ARG A 61 2.67 32.85 21.31
C ARG A 61 1.14 32.86 21.38
N PRO A 62 0.53 33.13 22.56
CA PRO A 62 -0.90 33.36 22.63
C PRO A 62 -1.23 34.66 21.89
N VAL A 63 -2.10 34.58 20.89
CA VAL A 63 -2.63 35.75 20.19
C VAL A 63 -3.70 36.40 21.05
N SER A 64 -3.34 37.47 21.77
CA SER A 64 -4.30 38.44 22.32
C SER A 64 -4.42 39.63 21.37
N PRO A 65 -5.63 40.19 21.15
CA PRO A 65 -5.84 41.24 20.16
C PRO A 65 -5.54 42.61 20.77
N VAL A 66 -4.77 43.44 20.07
CA VAL A 66 -4.73 44.88 20.34
C VAL A 66 -4.67 45.65 19.04
N ALA A 67 -5.48 46.70 18.99
CA ALA A 67 -5.82 47.49 17.82
C ALA A 67 -4.76 48.55 17.45
N ALA A 68 -4.88 49.01 16.20
CA ALA A 68 -4.53 50.32 15.64
C ALA A 68 -3.27 50.47 14.74
N ALA A 69 -3.56 50.40 13.41
CA ALA A 69 -3.16 51.33 12.33
C ALA A 69 -1.75 51.19 11.68
N PRO A 70 -1.53 51.76 10.47
CA PRO A 70 -1.69 51.05 9.20
C PRO A 70 -0.37 50.98 8.41
N HIS A 71 0.01 49.81 7.92
CA HIS A 71 1.13 49.69 6.99
C HIS A 71 0.83 48.66 5.91
N GLY A 72 0.88 49.15 4.67
CA GLY A 72 1.32 48.39 3.51
C GLY A 72 0.33 47.37 3.00
N GLU A 73 -0.43 47.77 1.98
CA GLU A 73 -1.03 46.88 1.00
C GLU A 73 0.03 45.91 0.45
N HIS A 74 0.11 44.71 1.03
CA HIS A 74 0.52 43.52 0.30
C HIS A 74 -0.74 42.91 -0.31
N GLN A 75 -1.14 43.55 -1.40
CA GLN A 75 -1.66 42.94 -2.62
C GLN A 75 -1.95 41.44 -2.49
N SER A 76 -3.24 41.14 -2.31
CA SER A 76 -3.94 40.04 -2.96
C SER A 76 -3.03 38.92 -3.49
N ARG A 77 -2.68 37.96 -2.63
CA ARG A 77 -2.76 36.58 -3.11
C ARG A 77 -4.24 36.24 -3.07
N GLN A 78 -4.92 36.61 -4.15
CA GLN A 78 -6.04 35.82 -4.63
C GLN A 78 -5.55 34.38 -4.49
N ALA A 79 -6.20 33.61 -3.62
CA ALA A 79 -6.33 32.19 -3.87
C ALA A 79 -7.11 32.13 -5.19
N GLU A 80 -6.37 32.28 -6.29
CA GLU A 80 -6.78 31.78 -7.58
C GLU A 80 -7.26 30.37 -7.26
N GLY A 81 -8.57 30.16 -7.42
CA GLY A 81 -9.16 28.85 -7.30
C GLY A 81 -8.40 27.99 -8.28
N GLY A 82 -7.40 27.25 -7.77
CA GLY A 82 -6.67 26.27 -8.52
C GLY A 82 -7.73 25.30 -8.96
N ALA A 83 -8.18 25.43 -10.19
CA ALA A 83 -9.24 24.61 -10.73
C ALA A 83 -8.84 23.17 -10.44
N SER A 84 -9.61 22.46 -9.61
CA SER A 84 -9.34 21.06 -9.27
C SER A 84 -9.20 20.32 -10.59
N GLN A 85 -7.95 20.02 -10.96
CA GLN A 85 -7.65 19.26 -12.15
C GLN A 85 -8.03 17.83 -11.81
N THR A 86 -9.10 17.33 -12.43
CA THR A 86 -9.50 15.94 -12.31
C THR A 86 -9.06 15.18 -13.55
N VAL A 87 -8.53 13.99 -13.34
CA VAL A 87 -8.13 13.07 -14.41
C VAL A 87 -8.91 11.78 -14.25
N VAL A 88 -9.23 11.16 -15.38
CA VAL A 88 -9.99 9.90 -15.41
C VAL A 88 -9.04 8.78 -15.79
N GLY A 89 -9.05 7.72 -14.98
CA GLY A 89 -8.29 6.50 -15.21
C GLY A 89 -9.22 5.29 -15.25
N GLU A 90 -8.74 4.22 -15.85
CA GLU A 90 -9.36 2.90 -15.81
C GLU A 90 -8.36 1.90 -15.24
N GLY A 91 -8.86 0.91 -14.51
CA GLY A 91 -8.01 -0.07 -13.86
C GLY A 91 -8.79 -1.20 -13.23
N GLU A 92 -8.04 -2.12 -12.63
CA GLU A 92 -8.57 -3.26 -11.90
C GLU A 92 -8.24 -3.13 -10.42
N VAL A 93 -9.23 -3.39 -9.57
CA VAL A 93 -9.05 -3.35 -8.12
C VAL A 93 -8.18 -4.53 -7.72
N VAL A 94 -7.04 -4.26 -7.10
CA VAL A 94 -6.16 -5.29 -6.53
C VAL A 94 -6.57 -5.58 -5.08
N ALA A 95 -6.84 -4.53 -4.30
CA ALA A 95 -7.27 -4.64 -2.91
C ALA A 95 -8.00 -3.39 -2.43
N THR A 96 -8.90 -3.54 -1.47
CA THR A 96 -9.52 -2.41 -0.74
C THR A 96 -9.07 -2.43 0.72
N VAL A 97 -8.78 -1.25 1.27
CA VAL A 97 -8.38 -1.05 2.66
C VAL A 97 -9.34 -0.04 3.31
N PRO A 98 -10.55 -0.47 3.73
CA PRO A 98 -11.59 0.42 4.25
C PRO A 98 -11.13 1.19 5.49
N ASN A 99 -10.34 0.56 6.36
CA ASN A 99 -9.81 1.18 7.58
C ASN A 99 -8.94 2.43 7.30
N ALA A 100 -8.24 2.45 6.16
CA ALA A 100 -7.40 3.57 5.75
C ALA A 100 -8.09 4.47 4.71
N SER A 101 -9.33 4.15 4.31
CA SER A 101 -10.00 4.78 3.15
C SER A 101 -9.13 4.74 1.90
N GLN A 102 -8.47 3.61 1.65
CA GLN A 102 -7.54 3.42 0.53
C GLN A 102 -7.96 2.24 -0.36
N ILE A 103 -7.61 2.32 -1.63
CA ILE A 103 -7.79 1.26 -2.62
C ILE A 103 -6.52 1.11 -3.44
N VAL A 104 -6.10 -0.13 -3.65
CA VAL A 104 -4.99 -0.47 -4.53
C VAL A 104 -5.59 -0.84 -5.88
N VAL A 105 -5.19 -0.12 -6.91
CA VAL A 105 -5.69 -0.30 -8.28
C VAL A 105 -4.49 -0.51 -9.20
N GLU A 106 -4.56 -1.55 -10.02
CA GLU A 106 -3.73 -1.70 -11.20
C GLU A 106 -4.37 -0.88 -12.30
N HIS A 107 -3.87 0.33 -12.50
CA HIS A 107 -4.43 1.24 -13.49
C HIS A 107 -3.68 1.16 -14.81
N GLY A 108 -4.41 1.36 -15.90
CA GLY A 108 -3.83 1.61 -17.21
C GLY A 108 -3.21 3.00 -17.32
N GLU A 109 -2.87 3.40 -18.54
CA GLU A 109 -2.36 4.74 -18.80
C GLU A 109 -3.43 5.80 -18.46
N ILE A 110 -3.06 6.75 -17.59
CA ILE A 110 -3.86 7.92 -17.23
C ILE A 110 -3.24 9.13 -17.93
N LYS A 111 -3.87 9.57 -19.03
CA LYS A 111 -3.35 10.64 -19.88
C LYS A 111 -3.09 11.92 -19.08
N GLY A 112 -1.85 12.43 -19.18
CA GLY A 112 -1.43 13.66 -18.52
C GLY A 112 -1.21 13.54 -17.01
N PHE A 113 -1.25 12.32 -16.46
CA PHE A 113 -1.01 12.09 -15.03
C PHE A 113 0.04 11.01 -14.81
N MET A 114 -0.19 9.77 -15.28
CA MET A 114 0.64 8.61 -14.97
C MET A 114 0.54 7.49 -16.02
N GLU A 115 1.62 6.74 -16.23
CA GLU A 115 1.62 5.50 -17.03
C GLU A 115 0.96 4.34 -16.29
N ALA A 116 0.76 3.19 -16.96
CA ALA A 116 0.14 2.01 -16.35
C ALA A 116 1.00 1.43 -15.21
N MET A 117 0.42 1.35 -14.00
CA MET A 117 1.08 0.77 -12.83
C MET A 117 0.09 0.39 -11.72
N THR A 118 0.57 -0.32 -10.70
CA THR A 118 -0.20 -0.64 -9.51
C THR A 118 0.07 0.38 -8.41
N MET A 119 -0.95 1.14 -8.01
CA MET A 119 -0.80 2.18 -6.99
C MET A 119 -1.98 2.20 -6.00
N GLY A 120 -1.68 2.57 -4.76
CA GLY A 120 -2.68 2.84 -3.72
C GLY A 120 -3.17 4.29 -3.78
N TYR A 121 -4.49 4.47 -3.89
CA TYR A 121 -5.15 5.77 -3.88
C TYR A 121 -6.03 5.91 -2.64
N ARG A 122 -6.13 7.12 -2.10
CA ARG A 122 -7.14 7.45 -1.09
C ARG A 122 -8.49 7.64 -1.79
N ALA A 123 -9.58 7.20 -1.17
CA ALA A 123 -10.94 7.44 -1.65
C ALA A 123 -11.69 8.37 -0.71
N ASP A 124 -12.35 9.38 -1.28
CA ASP A 124 -13.17 10.34 -0.55
C ASP A 124 -14.47 10.60 -1.34
N PRO A 125 -15.64 10.17 -0.83
CA PRO A 125 -15.86 9.57 0.49
C PRO A 125 -15.41 8.09 0.58
N PRO A 126 -15.09 7.58 1.79
CA PRO A 126 -14.71 6.17 2.01
C PRO A 126 -15.79 5.17 1.55
N SER A 127 -17.04 5.61 1.49
CA SER A 127 -18.19 4.83 1.00
C SER A 127 -18.02 4.35 -0.45
N LEU A 128 -17.18 5.02 -1.26
CA LEU A 128 -16.85 4.57 -2.62
C LEU A 128 -16.20 3.19 -2.66
N LEU A 129 -15.55 2.79 -1.55
CA LEU A 129 -14.89 1.49 -1.43
C LEU A 129 -15.87 0.35 -1.13
N ALA A 130 -17.10 0.68 -0.72
CA ALA A 130 -18.09 -0.31 -0.34
C ALA A 130 -18.53 -1.13 -1.55
N GLY A 131 -18.46 -2.46 -1.43
CA GLY A 131 -18.91 -3.38 -2.48
C GLY A 131 -17.90 -3.65 -3.60
N LEU A 132 -16.75 -2.95 -3.63
CA LEU A 132 -15.64 -3.28 -4.52
C LEU A 132 -14.90 -4.53 -4.04
N LYS A 133 -14.55 -5.39 -4.98
CA LYS A 133 -13.79 -6.62 -4.74
C LYS A 133 -12.51 -6.63 -5.57
N PRO A 134 -11.45 -7.32 -5.11
CA PRO A 134 -10.31 -7.65 -5.96
C PRO A 134 -10.77 -8.30 -7.28
N GLY A 135 -10.21 -7.86 -8.40
CA GLY A 135 -10.57 -8.27 -9.75
C GLY A 135 -11.65 -7.40 -10.43
N ASP A 136 -12.25 -6.44 -9.72
CA ASP A 136 -13.26 -5.57 -10.32
C ASP A 136 -12.60 -4.54 -11.25
N LYS A 137 -13.04 -4.49 -12.51
CA LYS A 137 -12.67 -3.40 -13.41
C LYS A 137 -13.48 -2.15 -13.07
N ILE A 138 -12.77 -1.05 -12.88
CA ILE A 138 -13.36 0.23 -12.49
C ILE A 138 -12.80 1.37 -13.34
N ARG A 139 -13.66 2.35 -13.57
CA ARG A 139 -13.29 3.68 -14.06
C ARG A 139 -13.36 4.63 -12.88
N PHE A 140 -12.31 5.41 -12.67
CA PHE A 140 -12.21 6.26 -11.50
C PHE A 140 -11.70 7.66 -11.86
N THR A 141 -12.11 8.64 -11.07
CA THR A 141 -11.69 10.04 -11.23
C THR A 141 -10.80 10.42 -10.06
N ILE A 142 -9.59 10.90 -10.35
CA ILE A 142 -8.63 11.40 -9.36
C ILE A 142 -8.65 12.92 -9.37
N ASP A 143 -8.79 13.53 -8.19
CA ASP A 143 -8.39 14.91 -7.97
C ASP A 143 -6.86 14.98 -7.88
N VAL A 144 -6.20 15.59 -8.87
CA VAL A 144 -4.74 15.63 -9.00
C VAL A 144 -4.07 16.40 -7.85
N GLN A 145 -4.75 17.40 -7.29
CA GLN A 145 -4.23 18.21 -6.18
C GLN A 145 -4.21 17.39 -4.89
N ARG A 146 -5.28 16.62 -4.64
CA ARG A 146 -5.44 15.80 -3.43
C ARG A 146 -4.96 14.36 -3.60
N ARG A 147 -4.61 13.94 -4.83
CA ARG A 147 -4.29 12.56 -5.22
C ARG A 147 -5.29 11.55 -4.65
N THR A 148 -6.56 11.94 -4.70
CA THR A 148 -7.67 11.23 -4.06
C THR A 148 -8.72 10.91 -5.11
N ILE A 149 -9.22 9.68 -5.09
CA ILE A 149 -10.32 9.24 -5.92
C ILE A 149 -11.63 9.80 -5.36
N THR A 150 -12.37 10.52 -6.19
CA THR A 150 -13.65 11.16 -5.84
C THR A 150 -14.87 10.47 -6.47
N VAL A 151 -14.65 9.67 -7.51
CA VAL A 151 -15.69 8.92 -8.21
C VAL A 151 -15.13 7.55 -8.61
N ILE A 152 -15.92 6.49 -8.40
CA ILE A 152 -15.64 5.14 -8.86
C ILE A 152 -16.89 4.60 -9.55
N GLU A 153 -16.72 4.11 -10.78
CA GLU A 153 -17.75 3.45 -11.57
C GLU A 153 -17.26 2.05 -11.94
N LYS A 154 -18.07 1.02 -11.70
CA LYS A 154 -17.71 -0.36 -12.08
C LYS A 154 -17.95 -0.55 -13.58
N VAL A 155 -16.91 -0.99 -14.28
CA VAL A 155 -16.98 -1.33 -15.71
C VAL A 155 -17.34 -2.82 -15.80
N LYS A 156 -18.38 -3.11 -16.59
CA LYS A 156 -19.01 -4.44 -16.69
C LYS A 156 -18.15 -5.42 -17.48
#